data_AF-A0ABD3QJV3-F1
#
_entry.id   AF-A0ABD3QJV3-F1
#
_cell.length_a   1.000
_cell.length_b   1.000
_cell.length_c   1.000
_cell.angle_alpha   90.00
_cell.angle_beta   90.00
_cell.angle_gamma   90.00
#
_symmetry.space_group_name_H-M   'P 1'
#
loop_
_entity.id
_entity.type
_entity.pdbx_description
1 polymer ?
#
loop_
_entity_poly.entity_id
_entity_poly.type
_entity_poly.pdbx_seq_one_letter_code
_entity_poly.pdbx_strand_id
1 'polypeptide(L)'
;MSSCKKPKRPLTPYNLFYRFKRGRILQAFRDGDDNRDDVVMKLIAAAPGLEDLTPSQLRAISPKDAYTISRGVIREELQGNLLPFEGKRSHRKTHGAMSFLEMGQMMCDQWKLVDSSIKAIFEELADEGKKHYRQRFSEYKVVQKELKKCCSDQVDTCAGVEDADGMNAQLSTKDQVHHISTNNDDESNAHCTEKASGPAKFGDVNIVSPVSSKATVEVSFESLPCLDIETAMPIEVGEDEFCSYIDQHIHPVDNDTNDMLHLQEDVPSRLVDIIDMDESIDHCRLAY
;
A
#
# COMPACT_ATOMS: atom_id res chain seq x y z
N MET A 1 25.32 17.21 -1.52
CA MET A 1 24.54 16.76 -2.70
C MET A 1 23.77 15.51 -2.31
N SER A 2 22.43 15.54 -2.34
CA SER A 2 21.61 14.34 -2.08
C SER A 2 21.93 13.27 -3.13
N SER A 3 22.35 12.07 -2.71
CA SER A 3 22.59 10.96 -3.65
C SER A 3 21.28 10.63 -4.37
N CYS A 4 21.28 10.75 -5.70
CA CYS A 4 20.13 10.37 -6.51
C CYS A 4 19.99 8.83 -6.46
N LYS A 5 19.14 8.33 -5.56
CA LYS A 5 18.88 6.89 -5.41
C LYS A 5 17.89 6.44 -6.48
N LYS A 6 18.09 5.22 -6.98
CA LYS A 6 17.16 4.58 -7.93
C LYS A 6 15.76 4.51 -7.30
N PRO A 7 14.70 5.00 -7.97
CA PRO A 7 13.33 4.93 -7.45
C PRO A 7 12.90 3.48 -7.18
N LYS A 8 12.15 3.26 -6.10
CA LYS A 8 11.57 1.95 -5.75
C LYS A 8 10.39 1.61 -6.66
N ARG A 9 10.17 0.31 -6.92
CA ARG A 9 9.07 -0.19 -7.77
C ARG A 9 7.70 0.28 -7.24
N PRO A 10 6.72 0.60 -8.10
CA PRO A 10 5.40 1.04 -7.66
C PRO A 10 4.66 -0.07 -6.90
N LEU A 11 3.67 0.31 -6.09
CA LEU A 11 2.87 -0.63 -5.32
C LEU A 11 1.84 -1.33 -6.22
N THR A 12 1.56 -2.58 -5.93
CA THR A 12 0.47 -3.33 -6.56
C THR A 12 -0.89 -2.96 -5.93
N PRO A 13 -2.03 -3.27 -6.58
CA PRO A 13 -3.35 -3.03 -6.01
C PRO A 13 -3.53 -3.66 -4.62
N TYR A 14 -3.11 -4.91 -4.47
CA TYR A 14 -3.12 -5.60 -3.17
C TYR A 14 -2.29 -4.87 -2.10
N ASN A 15 -1.09 -4.36 -2.45
CA ASN A 15 -0.27 -3.62 -1.50
C ASN A 15 -0.91 -2.31 -1.05
N LEU A 16 -1.68 -1.66 -1.93
CA LEU A 16 -2.47 -0.47 -1.59
C LEU A 16 -3.65 -0.83 -0.68
N PHE A 17 -4.37 -1.90 -0.97
CA PHE A 17 -5.41 -2.44 -0.08
C PHE A 17 -4.85 -2.75 1.32
N TYR A 18 -3.73 -3.48 1.38
CA TYR A 18 -3.07 -3.81 2.65
C TYR A 18 -2.67 -2.55 3.41
N ARG A 19 -2.14 -1.54 2.71
CA ARG A 19 -1.75 -0.26 3.31
C ARG A 19 -2.97 0.46 3.89
N PHE A 20 -4.05 0.55 3.13
CA PHE A 20 -5.32 1.17 3.53
C PHE A 20 -5.87 0.49 4.80
N LYS A 21 -6.10 -0.82 4.76
CA LYS A 21 -6.65 -1.58 5.90
C LYS A 21 -5.76 -1.51 7.14
N ARG A 22 -4.44 -1.61 6.97
CA ARG A 22 -3.49 -1.45 8.06
C ARG A 22 -3.53 -0.03 8.64
N GLY A 23 -3.77 1.00 7.82
CA GLY A 23 -3.99 2.36 8.29
C GLY A 23 -5.16 2.44 9.28
N ARG A 24 -6.31 1.88 8.89
CA ARG A 24 -7.54 1.83 9.71
C ARG A 24 -7.35 1.09 11.03
N ILE A 25 -6.66 -0.05 11.00
CA ILE A 25 -6.32 -0.80 12.24
C ILE A 25 -5.45 0.06 13.18
N LEU A 26 -4.43 0.74 12.63
CA LEU A 26 -3.56 1.58 13.45
C LEU A 26 -4.25 2.84 13.98
N GLN A 27 -5.25 3.34 13.27
CA GLN A 27 -6.08 4.44 13.73
C GLN A 27 -6.91 3.99 14.94
N ALA A 28 -7.62 2.86 14.84
CA ALA A 28 -8.43 2.33 15.93
C ALA A 28 -7.61 2.05 17.21
N PHE A 29 -6.35 1.64 17.08
CA PHE A 29 -5.47 1.44 18.25
C PHE A 29 -5.02 2.73 18.93
N ARG A 30 -5.05 3.87 18.24
CA ARG A 30 -4.75 5.17 18.87
C ARG A 30 -5.91 5.66 19.71
N ASP A 31 -7.13 5.24 19.40
CA ASP A 31 -8.35 5.69 20.07
C ASP A 31 -8.61 4.97 21.40
N GLY A 32 -7.77 3.97 21.75
CA GLY A 32 -7.71 3.40 23.10
C GLY A 32 -8.74 2.30 23.39
N ASP A 33 -9.23 1.59 22.38
CA ASP A 33 -10.16 0.48 22.58
C ASP A 33 -9.46 -0.73 23.25
N ASP A 34 -10.04 -1.21 24.35
CA ASP A 34 -9.52 -2.33 25.14
C ASP A 34 -9.76 -3.68 24.45
N ASN A 35 -10.73 -3.78 23.53
CA ASN A 35 -11.05 -5.03 22.84
C ASN A 35 -10.41 -5.11 21.44
N ARG A 36 -9.08 -5.22 21.41
CA ARG A 36 -8.28 -5.05 20.20
C ARG A 36 -8.55 -6.09 19.12
N ASP A 37 -8.73 -7.35 19.48
CA ASP A 37 -8.83 -8.44 18.49
C ASP A 37 -10.17 -8.39 17.75
N ASP A 38 -11.28 -8.18 18.47
CA ASP A 38 -12.60 -8.05 17.86
C ASP A 38 -12.69 -6.84 16.93
N VAL A 39 -12.07 -5.72 17.33
CA VAL A 39 -12.01 -4.50 16.51
C VAL A 39 -11.19 -4.74 15.24
N VAL A 40 -10.03 -5.41 15.35
CA VAL A 40 -9.21 -5.77 14.18
C VAL A 40 -9.99 -6.67 13.24
N MET A 41 -10.62 -7.73 13.75
CA MET A 41 -11.41 -8.67 12.96
C MET A 41 -12.55 -7.96 12.23
N LYS A 42 -13.27 -7.08 12.94
CA LYS A 42 -14.35 -6.26 12.36
C LYS A 42 -13.83 -5.33 11.25
N LEU A 43 -12.72 -4.63 11.46
CA LEU A 43 -12.14 -3.71 10.47
C LEU A 43 -11.61 -4.43 9.23
N ILE A 44 -11.02 -5.62 9.43
CA ILE A 44 -10.52 -6.45 8.33
C ILE A 44 -11.68 -6.99 7.50
N ALA A 45 -12.73 -7.50 8.14
CA ALA A 45 -13.90 -8.08 7.48
C ALA A 45 -14.84 -7.04 6.84
N ALA A 46 -14.82 -5.79 7.31
CA ALA A 46 -15.63 -4.73 6.72
C ALA A 46 -15.22 -4.40 5.27
N ALA A 47 -16.16 -3.97 4.44
CA ALA A 47 -15.87 -3.53 3.08
C ALA A 47 -14.95 -2.29 3.08
N PRO A 48 -13.90 -2.23 2.22
CA PRO A 48 -13.01 -1.09 2.15
C PRO A 48 -13.72 0.25 1.92
N GLY A 49 -13.44 1.23 2.77
CA GLY A 49 -14.01 2.58 2.68
C GLY A 49 -15.42 2.71 3.28
N LEU A 50 -15.97 1.64 3.85
CA LEU A 50 -17.26 1.62 4.53
C LEU A 50 -17.13 1.16 6.00
N GLU A 51 -15.92 1.17 6.57
CA GLU A 51 -15.68 0.63 7.91
C GLU A 51 -16.43 1.39 9.02
N ASP A 52 -16.72 2.67 8.80
CA ASP A 52 -17.40 3.52 9.79
C ASP A 52 -18.93 3.43 9.71
N LEU A 53 -19.47 2.76 8.68
CA LEU A 53 -20.90 2.64 8.48
C LEU A 53 -21.46 1.51 9.33
N THR A 54 -22.55 1.82 10.05
CA THR A 54 -23.30 0.82 10.79
C THR A 54 -24.01 -0.15 9.84
N PRO A 55 -24.31 -1.39 10.27
CA PRO A 55 -25.06 -2.34 9.44
C PRO A 55 -26.41 -1.81 8.95
N SER A 56 -27.06 -0.92 9.71
CA SER A 56 -28.32 -0.28 9.32
C SER A 56 -28.11 0.74 8.18
N GLN A 57 -27.04 1.54 8.24
CA GLN A 57 -26.69 2.46 7.15
C GLN A 57 -26.32 1.69 5.88
N LEU A 58 -25.53 0.62 5.99
CA LEU A 58 -25.16 -0.22 4.85
C LEU A 58 -26.36 -0.79 4.10
N ARG A 59 -27.42 -1.20 4.81
CA ARG A 59 -28.67 -1.67 4.17
C ARG A 59 -29.47 -0.57 3.49
N ALA A 60 -29.33 0.68 3.93
CA ALA A 60 -30.06 1.82 3.37
C ALA A 60 -29.38 2.41 2.14
N ILE A 61 -28.07 2.19 1.99
CA ILE A 61 -27.26 2.77 0.91
C ILE A 61 -27.40 1.92 -0.36
N SER A 62 -27.63 2.58 -1.50
CA SER A 62 -27.66 1.89 -2.78
C SER A 62 -26.26 1.37 -3.16
N PRO A 63 -26.13 0.27 -3.91
CA PRO A 63 -24.82 -0.24 -4.33
C PRO A 63 -23.96 0.79 -5.09
N LYS A 64 -24.60 1.68 -5.86
CA LYS A 64 -23.92 2.76 -6.59
C LYS A 64 -23.35 3.82 -5.65
N ASP A 65 -24.11 4.18 -4.62
CA ASP A 65 -23.66 5.16 -3.62
C ASP A 65 -22.57 4.57 -2.74
N ALA A 66 -22.69 3.29 -2.36
CA ALA A 66 -21.65 2.57 -1.62
C ALA A 66 -20.31 2.59 -2.38
N TYR A 67 -20.32 2.32 -3.69
CA TYR A 67 -19.12 2.43 -4.52
C TYR A 67 -18.53 3.84 -4.52
N THR A 68 -19.39 4.87 -4.63
CA THR A 68 -18.96 6.28 -4.69
C THR A 68 -18.33 6.71 -3.36
N ILE A 69 -18.94 6.32 -2.24
CA ILE A 69 -18.42 6.57 -0.89
C ILE A 69 -17.08 5.86 -0.70
N SER A 70 -17.01 4.56 -0.98
CA SER A 70 -15.77 3.78 -0.89
C SER A 70 -14.66 4.41 -1.72
N ARG A 71 -14.95 4.81 -2.97
CA ARG A 71 -13.97 5.44 -3.86
C ARG A 71 -13.46 6.76 -3.30
N GLY A 72 -14.33 7.60 -2.73
CA GLY A 72 -13.93 8.84 -2.07
C GLY A 72 -12.98 8.59 -0.89
N VAL A 73 -13.41 7.77 0.06
CA VAL A 73 -12.65 7.48 1.29
C VAL A 73 -11.29 6.84 0.98
N ILE A 74 -11.26 5.84 0.08
CA ILE A 74 -10.01 5.15 -0.28
C ILE A 74 -9.03 6.12 -0.97
N ARG A 75 -9.52 6.99 -1.86
CA ARG A 75 -8.67 7.97 -2.54
C ARG A 75 -8.08 8.98 -1.58
N GLU A 76 -8.91 9.52 -0.70
CA GLU A 76 -8.48 10.52 0.28
C GLU A 76 -7.39 9.95 1.19
N GLU A 77 -7.62 8.76 1.76
CA GLU A 77 -6.67 8.10 2.67
C GLU A 77 -5.33 7.74 1.98
N LEU A 78 -5.37 7.35 0.70
CA LEU A 78 -4.19 6.96 -0.07
C LEU A 78 -3.53 8.12 -0.83
N GLN A 79 -4.08 9.34 -0.75
CA GLN A 79 -3.54 10.50 -1.43
C GLN A 79 -2.09 10.78 -0.97
N GLY A 80 -1.17 10.95 -1.93
CA GLY A 80 0.25 11.14 -1.65
C GLY A 80 1.00 9.88 -1.17
N ASN A 81 0.30 8.76 -0.93
CA ASN A 81 0.85 7.51 -0.42
C ASN A 81 0.82 6.37 -1.44
N LEU A 82 0.79 6.68 -2.75
CA LEU A 82 0.76 5.68 -3.82
C LEU A 82 2.12 5.02 -4.09
N LEU A 83 3.21 5.66 -3.67
CA LEU A 83 4.57 5.15 -3.86
C LEU A 83 5.08 4.43 -2.60
N PRO A 84 6.08 3.54 -2.74
CA PRO A 84 6.79 3.02 -1.58
C PRO A 84 7.47 4.14 -0.79
N PHE A 85 7.48 4.00 0.53
CA PHE A 85 8.20 4.94 1.39
C PHE A 85 9.70 4.93 1.07
N GLU A 86 10.26 6.10 0.73
CA GLU A 86 11.67 6.23 0.31
C GLU A 86 12.65 6.32 1.48
N GLY A 87 12.16 6.63 2.69
CA GLY A 87 12.99 6.72 3.89
C GLY A 87 13.45 5.35 4.42
N LYS A 88 14.28 5.40 5.47
CA LYS A 88 14.64 4.21 6.25
C LYS A 88 13.37 3.73 6.96
N ARG A 89 12.99 2.46 6.76
CA ARG A 89 11.87 1.86 7.49
C ARG A 89 12.21 1.95 8.97
N SER A 90 11.46 2.76 9.72
CA SER A 90 11.53 2.72 11.18
C SER A 90 11.18 1.30 11.63
N HIS A 91 12.03 0.71 12.48
CA HIS A 91 11.76 -0.60 13.06
C HIS A 91 10.50 -0.47 13.92
N ARG A 92 9.36 -0.88 13.37
CA ARG A 92 8.09 -0.83 14.10
C ARG A 92 8.05 -2.02 15.05
N LYS A 93 7.90 -1.74 16.35
CA LYS A 93 7.53 -2.77 17.33
C LYS A 93 6.22 -3.43 16.87
N THR A 94 6.10 -4.72 17.10
CA THR A 94 4.87 -5.47 16.83
C THR A 94 3.70 -4.77 17.51
N HIS A 95 2.54 -4.73 16.86
CA HIS A 95 1.39 -3.90 17.29
C HIS A 95 0.71 -4.37 18.57
N GLY A 96 1.30 -5.34 19.29
CA GLY A 96 0.84 -5.87 20.58
C GLY A 96 -0.44 -6.69 20.52
N ALA A 97 -1.40 -6.33 19.66
CA ALA A 97 -2.66 -7.05 19.49
C ALA A 97 -2.50 -8.33 18.66
N MET A 98 -1.86 -8.22 17.49
CA MET A 98 -1.82 -9.32 16.51
C MET A 98 -0.45 -9.47 15.86
N SER A 99 -0.08 -10.72 15.58
CA SER A 99 1.15 -11.00 14.84
C SER A 99 1.07 -10.51 13.39
N PHE A 100 2.22 -10.13 12.81
CA PHE A 100 2.26 -9.69 11.41
C PHE A 100 1.82 -10.80 10.43
N LEU A 101 2.11 -12.05 10.77
CA LEU A 101 1.77 -13.21 9.94
C LEU A 101 0.25 -13.43 9.90
N GLU A 102 -0.40 -13.40 11.06
CA GLU A 102 -1.84 -13.57 11.22
C GLU A 102 -2.63 -12.47 10.51
N MET A 103 -2.24 -11.20 10.70
CA MET A 103 -2.82 -10.09 9.95
C MET A 103 -2.60 -10.25 8.44
N GLY A 104 -1.42 -10.72 8.02
CA GLY A 104 -1.11 -11.00 6.62
C GLY A 104 -2.03 -12.05 6.00
N GLN A 105 -2.29 -13.15 6.72
CA GLN A 105 -3.19 -14.21 6.28
C GLN A 105 -4.62 -13.69 6.09
N MET A 106 -5.16 -12.99 7.07
CA MET A 106 -6.52 -12.47 6.98
C MET A 106 -6.69 -11.43 5.87
N MET A 107 -5.70 -10.56 5.66
CA MET A 107 -5.75 -9.60 4.54
C MET A 107 -5.74 -10.29 3.19
N CYS A 108 -4.98 -11.37 3.03
CA CYS A 108 -4.97 -12.19 1.82
C CYS A 108 -6.36 -12.81 1.56
N ASP A 109 -6.99 -13.34 2.61
CA ASP A 109 -8.31 -13.97 2.48
C ASP A 109 -9.39 -12.94 2.20
N GLN A 110 -9.37 -11.80 2.88
CA GLN A 110 -10.29 -10.70 2.59
C GLN A 110 -10.11 -10.15 1.18
N TRP A 111 -8.87 -9.97 0.70
CA TRP A 111 -8.63 -9.50 -0.65
C TRP A 111 -9.28 -10.39 -1.73
N LYS A 112 -9.35 -11.71 -1.50
CA LYS A 112 -10.05 -12.62 -2.41
C LYS A 112 -11.56 -12.33 -2.43
N LEU A 113 -12.14 -12.03 -1.27
CA LEU A 113 -13.57 -11.76 -1.08
C LEU A 113 -14.01 -10.35 -1.50
N VAL A 114 -13.09 -9.38 -1.60
CA VAL A 114 -13.42 -8.01 -2.02
C VAL A 114 -14.03 -8.01 -3.43
N ASP A 115 -15.12 -7.25 -3.59
CA ASP A 115 -15.83 -7.06 -4.86
C ASP A 115 -14.94 -6.52 -5.97
N SER A 116 -15.23 -6.91 -7.22
CA SER A 116 -14.49 -6.45 -8.39
C SER A 116 -14.55 -4.92 -8.57
N SER A 117 -15.68 -4.30 -8.22
CA SER A 117 -15.86 -2.84 -8.26
C SER A 117 -14.88 -2.13 -7.31
N ILE A 118 -14.72 -2.64 -6.10
CA ILE A 118 -13.76 -2.09 -5.12
C ILE A 118 -12.32 -2.38 -5.54
N LYS A 119 -12.03 -3.57 -6.07
CA LYS A 119 -10.71 -3.89 -6.65
C LYS A 119 -10.31 -2.91 -7.74
N ALA A 120 -11.24 -2.51 -8.60
CA ALA A 120 -11.00 -1.52 -9.66
C ALA A 120 -10.53 -0.16 -9.12
N ILE A 121 -10.97 0.25 -7.92
CA ILE A 121 -10.49 1.49 -7.26
C ILE A 121 -8.99 1.37 -6.94
N PHE A 122 -8.56 0.24 -6.39
CA PHE A 122 -7.15 0.01 -6.07
C PHE A 122 -6.28 -0.19 -7.32
N GLU A 123 -6.83 -0.74 -8.39
CA GLU A 123 -6.16 -0.86 -9.69
C GLU A 123 -5.92 0.52 -10.32
N GLU A 124 -6.94 1.38 -10.32
CA GLU A 124 -6.83 2.76 -10.77
C GLU A 124 -5.70 3.51 -10.03
N LEU A 125 -5.67 3.42 -8.70
CA LEU A 125 -4.63 4.02 -7.87
C LEU A 125 -3.24 3.42 -8.10
N ALA A 126 -3.15 2.11 -8.34
CA ALA A 126 -1.87 1.46 -8.67
C ALA A 126 -1.32 1.96 -10.01
N ASP A 127 -2.20 2.20 -11.00
CA ASP A 127 -1.80 2.73 -12.30
C ASP A 127 -1.34 4.19 -12.23
N GLU A 128 -1.99 5.01 -11.40
CA GLU A 128 -1.49 6.35 -11.04
C GLU A 128 -0.08 6.26 -10.42
N GLY A 129 0.12 5.36 -9.46
CA GLY A 129 1.43 5.09 -8.87
C GLY A 129 2.48 4.66 -9.90
N LYS A 130 2.12 3.82 -10.87
CA LYS A 130 3.01 3.42 -11.98
C LYS A 130 3.37 4.60 -12.89
N LYS A 131 2.44 5.52 -13.17
CA LYS A 131 2.71 6.75 -13.94
C LYS A 131 3.76 7.61 -13.23
N HIS A 132 3.59 7.87 -11.94
CA HIS A 132 4.57 8.61 -11.14
C HIS A 132 5.93 7.91 -11.08
N TYR A 133 5.95 6.58 -10.97
CA TYR A 133 7.20 5.82 -11.01
C TYR A 133 7.95 5.98 -12.33
N ARG A 134 7.25 5.87 -13.48
CA ARG A 134 7.86 6.02 -14.80
C ARG A 134 8.54 7.39 -14.95
N GLN A 135 7.87 8.45 -14.53
CA GLN A 135 8.41 9.81 -14.54
C GLN A 135 9.69 9.94 -13.69
N ARG A 136 9.64 9.52 -12.42
CA ARG A 136 10.82 9.56 -11.53
C ARG A 136 11.96 8.69 -12.06
N PHE A 137 11.64 7.59 -12.72
CA PHE A 137 12.63 6.68 -13.28
C PHE A 137 13.33 7.27 -14.52
N SER A 138 12.61 8.01 -15.38
CA SER A 138 13.24 8.74 -16.48
C SER A 138 14.19 9.84 -15.98
N GLU A 139 13.78 10.61 -14.97
CA GLU A 139 14.64 11.62 -14.33
C GLU A 139 15.91 11.01 -13.75
N TYR A 140 15.78 9.88 -13.05
CA TYR A 140 16.91 9.13 -12.52
C TYR A 140 17.89 8.69 -13.62
N LYS A 141 17.39 8.21 -14.77
CA LYS A 141 18.25 7.82 -15.91
C LYS A 141 19.04 9.00 -16.47
N VAL A 142 18.42 10.17 -16.58
CA VAL A 142 19.10 11.39 -17.04
C VAL A 142 20.23 11.75 -16.07
N VAL A 143 19.94 11.84 -14.78
CA VAL A 143 20.96 12.15 -13.75
C VAL A 143 22.08 11.11 -13.75
N GLN A 144 21.77 9.83 -13.91
CA GLN A 144 22.77 8.77 -13.97
C GLN A 144 23.69 8.93 -15.20
N LYS A 145 23.13 9.33 -16.35
CA LYS A 145 23.92 9.58 -17.57
C LYS A 145 24.87 10.76 -17.40
N GLU A 146 24.38 11.86 -16.82
CA GLU A 146 25.21 13.05 -16.54
C GLU A 146 26.32 12.77 -15.53
N LEU A 147 26.04 11.98 -14.49
CA LEU A 147 27.06 11.56 -13.52
C LEU A 147 28.16 10.71 -14.16
N LYS A 148 27.82 9.83 -15.11
CA LYS A 148 28.81 9.02 -15.84
C LYS A 148 29.68 9.88 -16.76
N LYS A 149 29.10 10.90 -17.40
CA LYS A 149 29.81 11.82 -18.29
C LYS A 149 30.87 12.63 -17.56
N CYS A 150 30.60 13.09 -16.34
CA CYS A 150 31.56 13.91 -15.57
C CYS A 150 32.82 13.13 -15.13
N CYS A 151 32.73 11.80 -14.98
CA CYS A 151 33.87 10.98 -14.55
C CYS A 151 34.77 10.50 -15.70
N SER A 152 34.35 10.60 -16.97
CA SER A 152 35.19 10.16 -18.10
C SER A 152 36.27 11.18 -18.47
N ASP A 153 36.09 12.46 -18.15
CA ASP A 153 36.93 13.54 -18.69
C ASP A 153 38.22 13.79 -17.87
N GLN A 154 38.45 13.03 -16.79
CA GLN A 154 39.62 13.20 -15.91
C GLN A 154 40.76 12.19 -16.15
N VAL A 155 40.66 11.29 -17.13
CA VAL A 155 41.65 10.20 -17.30
C VAL A 155 42.76 10.50 -18.33
N ASP A 156 42.67 11.58 -19.11
CA ASP A 156 43.59 11.80 -20.25
C ASP A 156 44.74 12.81 -20.01
N THR A 157 44.90 13.38 -18.80
CA THR A 157 45.89 14.45 -18.56
C THR A 157 47.09 14.04 -17.70
N CYS A 158 47.34 12.75 -17.46
CA CYS A 158 48.50 12.29 -16.68
C CYS A 158 49.39 11.24 -17.37
N ALA A 159 49.30 11.11 -18.69
CA ALA A 159 50.31 10.42 -19.50
C ALA A 159 51.38 11.43 -19.94
N GLY A 160 52.32 11.77 -19.05
CA GLY A 160 53.39 12.71 -19.43
C GLY A 160 54.43 13.08 -18.37
N VAL A 161 54.63 12.28 -17.31
CA VAL A 161 55.85 12.39 -16.51
C VAL A 161 56.47 10.99 -16.44
N GLU A 162 57.17 10.66 -17.51
CA GLU A 162 58.22 9.64 -17.49
C GLU A 162 59.38 10.24 -16.69
N ASP A 163 59.45 9.94 -15.40
CA ASP A 163 60.72 10.02 -14.68
C ASP A 163 61.02 8.64 -14.10
N ALA A 164 62.20 8.21 -14.49
CA ALA A 164 62.75 6.89 -14.32
C ALA A 164 63.18 6.62 -12.86
N ASP A 165 63.54 5.35 -12.67
CA ASP A 165 64.35 4.82 -11.60
C ASP A 165 63.68 4.57 -10.24
N GLY A 166 63.34 3.29 -10.04
CA GLY A 166 64.12 2.57 -9.05
C GLY A 166 63.33 1.78 -7.99
N MET A 167 63.70 0.51 -7.90
CA MET A 167 63.67 -0.35 -6.70
C MET A 167 62.38 -1.15 -6.41
N ASN A 168 62.32 -2.31 -7.08
CA ASN A 168 62.34 -3.64 -6.45
C ASN A 168 61.97 -3.72 -4.95
N ALA A 169 60.82 -4.31 -4.63
CA ALA A 169 60.64 -5.04 -3.39
C ALA A 169 59.61 -6.17 -3.57
N GLN A 170 60.14 -7.40 -3.67
CA GLN A 170 59.40 -8.63 -3.45
C GLN A 170 58.91 -8.71 -1.99
N LEU A 171 57.59 -8.77 -1.77
CA LEU A 171 56.94 -9.36 -0.58
C LEU A 171 55.59 -9.89 -1.09
N SER A 172 55.30 -11.19 -1.24
CA SER A 172 55.41 -12.34 -0.31
C SER A 172 54.72 -12.11 1.03
N THR A 173 53.41 -12.37 1.07
CA THR A 173 52.66 -13.05 2.16
C THR A 173 51.26 -13.38 1.63
N LYS A 174 51.00 -14.64 1.27
CA LYS A 174 50.35 -15.67 2.11
C LYS A 174 49.00 -15.26 2.71
N ASP A 175 47.97 -15.92 2.19
CA ASP A 175 46.84 -16.50 2.92
C ASP A 175 46.66 -16.04 4.36
N GLN A 176 45.63 -15.21 4.58
CA GLN A 176 44.88 -15.23 5.83
C GLN A 176 43.39 -15.08 5.54
N VAL A 177 42.73 -16.24 5.53
CA VAL A 177 41.29 -16.40 5.68
C VAL A 177 40.92 -15.86 7.07
N HIS A 178 40.40 -14.62 7.12
CA HIS A 178 39.80 -14.12 8.34
C HIS A 178 38.42 -14.77 8.55
N HIS A 179 38.42 -15.73 9.48
CA HIS A 179 37.23 -16.24 10.15
C HIS A 179 36.58 -15.07 10.91
N ILE A 180 35.38 -14.65 10.49
CA ILE A 180 34.58 -13.69 11.27
C ILE A 180 33.90 -14.48 12.40
N SER A 181 34.55 -14.49 13.57
CA SER A 181 33.93 -14.88 14.84
C SER A 181 32.90 -13.83 15.24
N THR A 182 31.63 -14.22 15.27
CA THR A 182 30.57 -13.49 15.96
C THR A 182 30.58 -13.88 17.44
N ASN A 183 31.31 -13.14 18.27
CA ASN A 183 31.12 -13.12 19.71
C ASN A 183 30.70 -11.69 20.08
N ASN A 184 29.48 -11.55 20.57
CA ASN A 184 29.03 -10.44 21.41
C ASN A 184 28.01 -11.06 22.37
N ASP A 185 28.54 -11.78 23.36
CA ASP A 185 27.86 -11.96 24.62
C ASP A 185 28.06 -10.70 25.48
N ASP A 186 27.06 -10.46 26.32
CA ASP A 186 27.16 -9.80 27.62
C ASP A 186 27.33 -8.26 27.67
N GLU A 187 26.66 -7.50 28.56
CA GLU A 187 25.76 -7.79 29.67
C GLU A 187 25.27 -6.44 30.21
N SER A 188 24.21 -6.48 31.02
CA SER A 188 23.80 -5.51 32.04
C SER A 188 22.79 -4.39 31.70
N ASN A 189 21.68 -4.49 32.45
CA ASN A 189 20.97 -3.42 33.14
C ASN A 189 19.50 -3.19 32.71
N ALA A 190 18.57 -3.92 33.32
CA ALA A 190 17.59 -3.31 34.22
C ALA A 190 16.78 -4.37 34.98
N HIS A 191 17.06 -4.38 36.28
CA HIS A 191 16.31 -5.00 37.37
C HIS A 191 14.85 -4.53 37.39
N CYS A 192 13.89 -5.45 37.27
CA CYS A 192 12.50 -5.22 37.67
C CYS A 192 12.13 -6.25 38.73
N THR A 193 11.87 -5.75 39.93
CA THR A 193 11.52 -6.54 41.11
C THR A 193 10.10 -7.04 41.01
N GLU A 194 9.98 -8.36 40.96
CA GLU A 194 8.74 -9.10 41.08
C GLU A 194 8.29 -9.04 42.56
N LYS A 195 7.25 -8.25 42.85
CA LYS A 195 6.54 -8.33 44.12
C LYS A 195 5.44 -9.37 43.98
N ALA A 196 5.68 -10.52 44.62
CA ALA A 196 4.66 -11.50 44.94
C ALA A 196 3.55 -10.86 45.80
N SER A 197 2.29 -11.02 45.39
CA SER A 197 1.13 -10.90 46.28
C SER A 197 -0.05 -11.69 45.73
N GLY A 198 -0.43 -12.76 46.45
CA GLY A 198 -1.81 -13.20 46.60
C GLY A 198 -2.33 -14.30 45.67
N PRO A 199 -2.64 -15.51 46.20
CA PRO A 199 -3.53 -16.44 45.53
C PRO A 199 -4.99 -15.98 45.72
N ALA A 200 -5.61 -15.46 44.66
CA ALA A 200 -7.06 -15.29 44.61
C ALA A 200 -7.72 -16.64 44.32
N LYS A 201 -8.58 -17.06 45.25
CA LYS A 201 -9.42 -18.25 45.15
C LYS A 201 -10.36 -18.11 43.95
N PHE A 202 -10.22 -18.98 42.96
CA PHE A 202 -11.25 -19.20 41.95
C PHE A 202 -12.44 -19.87 42.64
N GLY A 203 -13.56 -19.15 42.69
CA GLY A 203 -14.86 -19.73 43.02
C GLY A 203 -15.36 -20.54 41.83
N ASP A 204 -15.86 -21.73 42.13
CA ASP A 204 -16.52 -22.63 41.17
C ASP A 204 -17.69 -21.91 40.48
N VAL A 205 -17.48 -21.51 39.22
CA VAL A 205 -18.57 -21.08 38.34
C VAL A 205 -19.11 -22.31 37.64
N ASN A 206 -20.33 -22.67 38.03
CA ASN A 206 -21.11 -23.77 37.50
C ASN A 206 -21.46 -23.47 36.02
N ILE A 207 -20.71 -24.05 35.07
CA ILE A 207 -20.99 -23.93 33.63
C ILE A 207 -22.12 -24.92 33.31
N VAL A 208 -23.35 -24.41 33.26
CA VAL A 208 -24.48 -25.11 32.64
C VAL A 208 -24.26 -25.09 31.13
N SER A 209 -24.07 -26.27 30.55
CA SER A 209 -23.91 -26.48 29.11
C SER A 209 -25.21 -26.16 28.36
N PRO A 210 -25.17 -25.35 27.28
CA PRO A 210 -26.29 -25.25 26.36
C PRO A 210 -26.27 -26.43 25.39
N VAL A 211 -27.37 -27.19 25.39
CA VAL A 211 -27.66 -28.30 24.49
C VAL A 211 -27.82 -27.76 23.06
N SER A 212 -26.74 -27.84 22.28
CA SER A 212 -26.74 -27.48 20.86
C SER A 212 -27.45 -28.57 20.05
N SER A 213 -28.69 -28.28 19.67
CA SER A 213 -29.45 -29.11 18.74
C SER A 213 -28.94 -28.87 17.32
N LYS A 214 -28.16 -29.82 16.78
CA LYS A 214 -27.77 -29.84 15.37
C LYS A 214 -28.99 -30.20 14.52
N ALA A 215 -29.54 -29.22 13.82
CA ALA A 215 -30.44 -29.44 12.69
C ALA A 215 -29.58 -29.68 11.43
N THR A 216 -29.51 -30.94 11.00
CA THR A 216 -28.86 -31.35 9.76
C THR A 216 -29.80 -30.98 8.61
N VAL A 217 -29.44 -29.97 7.83
CA VAL A 217 -30.11 -29.67 6.56
C VAL A 217 -29.37 -30.44 5.48
N GLU A 218 -29.97 -31.54 5.01
CA GLU A 218 -29.52 -32.27 3.84
C GLU A 218 -29.85 -31.44 2.59
N VAL A 219 -28.84 -30.77 2.04
CA VAL A 219 -28.95 -30.14 0.73
C VAL A 219 -28.54 -31.18 -0.31
N SER A 220 -29.53 -31.75 -1.00
CA SER A 220 -29.29 -32.62 -2.15
C SER A 220 -28.74 -31.78 -3.31
N PHE A 221 -27.46 -32.00 -3.64
CA PHE A 221 -26.82 -31.38 -4.79
C PHE A 221 -27.09 -32.28 -6.00
N GLU A 222 -28.07 -31.90 -6.82
CA GLU A 222 -28.33 -32.55 -8.11
C GLU A 222 -27.11 -32.35 -9.03
N SER A 223 -26.61 -33.49 -9.49
CA SER A 223 -25.46 -33.64 -10.39
C SER A 223 -25.71 -32.89 -11.71
N LEU A 224 -24.93 -31.84 -11.98
CA LEU A 224 -24.91 -31.18 -13.28
C LEU A 224 -23.98 -31.95 -14.24
N PRO A 225 -24.38 -32.11 -15.52
CA PRO A 225 -23.61 -32.86 -16.50
C PRO A 225 -22.31 -32.12 -16.88
N CYS A 226 -21.22 -32.88 -16.90
CA CYS A 226 -19.92 -32.47 -17.42
C CYS A 226 -20.05 -32.00 -18.87
N LEU A 227 -19.72 -30.74 -19.15
CA LEU A 227 -19.50 -30.25 -20.51
C LEU A 227 -18.02 -30.45 -20.84
N ASP A 228 -17.76 -31.35 -21.78
CA ASP A 228 -16.44 -31.60 -22.35
C ASP A 228 -15.97 -30.36 -23.13
N ILE A 229 -14.97 -29.66 -22.60
CA ILE A 229 -14.25 -28.58 -23.29
C ILE A 229 -12.96 -29.18 -23.83
N GLU A 230 -13.07 -29.94 -24.91
CA GLU A 230 -11.94 -30.22 -25.81
C GLU A 230 -12.21 -29.49 -27.12
N THR A 231 -11.53 -28.35 -27.33
CA THR A 231 -10.95 -27.89 -28.61
C THR A 231 -10.62 -26.39 -28.46
N ALA A 232 -9.43 -26.09 -27.94
CA ALA A 232 -8.82 -24.77 -28.11
C ALA A 232 -7.44 -24.98 -28.74
N MET A 233 -7.30 -24.53 -29.99
CA MET A 233 -6.05 -24.59 -30.73
C MET A 233 -5.01 -23.64 -30.12
N PRO A 234 -3.72 -24.03 -30.07
CA PRO A 234 -2.66 -23.13 -29.65
C PRO A 234 -2.42 -22.09 -30.74
N ILE A 235 -2.67 -20.81 -30.42
CA ILE A 235 -2.18 -19.68 -31.22
C ILE A 235 -0.80 -19.34 -30.68
N GLU A 236 0.24 -19.80 -31.38
CA GLU A 236 1.61 -19.35 -31.15
C GLU A 236 1.75 -17.93 -31.72
N VAL A 237 1.64 -16.91 -30.87
CA VAL A 237 2.08 -15.56 -31.20
C VAL A 237 3.46 -15.36 -30.59
N GLY A 238 4.49 -15.26 -31.43
CA GLY A 238 5.85 -14.98 -31.00
C GLY A 238 5.95 -13.64 -30.27
N GLU A 239 6.61 -13.64 -29.12
CA GLU A 239 6.65 -12.52 -28.16
C GLU A 239 7.59 -11.36 -28.57
N ASP A 240 8.24 -11.43 -29.74
CA ASP A 240 9.38 -10.55 -30.06
C ASP A 240 9.06 -9.33 -30.94
N GLU A 241 7.81 -9.14 -31.40
CA GLU A 241 7.45 -7.98 -32.25
C GLU A 241 6.38 -7.03 -31.68
N PHE A 242 5.84 -7.28 -30.48
CA PHE A 242 4.69 -6.50 -29.97
C PHE A 242 5.04 -5.09 -29.45
N CYS A 243 6.34 -4.76 -29.25
CA CYS A 243 6.76 -3.46 -28.72
C CYS A 243 6.97 -2.36 -29.77
N SER A 244 7.00 -2.67 -31.07
CA SER A 244 7.22 -1.65 -32.12
C SER A 244 5.92 -1.19 -32.81
N TYR A 245 4.80 -1.92 -32.65
CA TYR A 245 3.56 -1.63 -33.38
C TYR A 245 2.65 -0.59 -32.70
N ILE A 246 2.73 -0.43 -31.37
CA ILE A 246 1.85 0.52 -30.65
C ILE A 246 2.30 1.98 -30.78
N ASP A 247 3.55 2.24 -31.20
CA ASP A 247 4.08 3.61 -31.32
C ASP A 247 3.81 4.27 -32.69
N GLN A 248 3.20 3.57 -33.66
CA GLN A 248 2.94 4.13 -35.00
C GLN A 248 1.48 4.54 -35.26
N HIS A 249 0.53 4.36 -34.34
CA HIS A 249 -0.90 4.63 -34.60
C HIS A 249 -1.59 5.59 -33.61
N ILE A 250 -0.85 6.30 -32.76
CA ILE A 250 -1.42 7.42 -32.01
C ILE A 250 -1.22 8.70 -32.82
N HIS A 251 -2.10 8.89 -33.80
CA HIS A 251 -2.30 10.22 -34.38
C HIS A 251 -2.90 11.14 -33.31
N PRO A 252 -2.42 12.39 -33.16
CA PRO A 252 -3.16 13.39 -32.40
C PRO A 252 -4.52 13.57 -33.07
N VAL A 253 -5.59 13.29 -32.34
CA VAL A 253 -6.92 13.73 -32.75
C VAL A 253 -6.92 15.24 -32.54
N ASP A 254 -6.79 15.98 -33.64
CA ASP A 254 -7.00 17.42 -33.67
C ASP A 254 -8.42 17.69 -33.19
N ASN A 255 -8.54 18.17 -31.95
CA ASN A 255 -9.78 18.69 -31.39
C ASN A 255 -10.06 20.09 -31.99
N ASP A 256 -10.33 20.13 -33.29
CA ASP A 256 -10.93 21.27 -33.97
C ASP A 256 -12.46 21.07 -33.99
N THR A 257 -13.10 21.33 -32.85
CA THR A 257 -14.51 21.73 -32.80
C THR A 257 -14.65 22.89 -31.83
N ASN A 258 -14.05 24.00 -32.23
CA ASN A 258 -14.53 25.32 -31.87
C ASN A 258 -15.53 25.72 -32.97
N ASP A 259 -16.81 25.36 -32.81
CA ASP A 259 -17.86 25.98 -33.60
C ASP A 259 -19.20 26.01 -32.83
N MET A 260 -19.54 27.21 -32.37
CA MET A 260 -20.85 27.82 -32.54
C MET A 260 -22.07 27.13 -31.93
N LEU A 261 -22.35 27.42 -30.64
CA LEU A 261 -23.71 27.77 -30.20
C LEU A 261 -23.64 28.75 -29.01
N HIS A 262 -23.71 30.04 -29.34
CA HIS A 262 -24.04 31.11 -28.41
C HIS A 262 -25.56 31.09 -28.21
N LEU A 263 -26.06 30.29 -27.27
CA LEU A 263 -27.41 30.45 -26.75
C LEU A 263 -27.33 31.32 -25.50
N GLN A 264 -27.69 32.57 -25.73
CA GLN A 264 -27.91 33.59 -24.72
C GLN A 264 -29.20 33.22 -23.98
N GLU A 265 -29.06 32.48 -22.88
CA GLU A 265 -30.18 32.27 -21.94
C GLU A 265 -30.30 33.49 -21.04
N ASP A 266 -31.36 34.27 -21.27
CA ASP A 266 -31.85 35.30 -20.37
C ASP A 266 -32.30 34.65 -19.05
N VAL A 267 -31.43 34.68 -18.04
CA VAL A 267 -31.80 34.30 -16.67
C VAL A 267 -32.43 35.51 -15.96
N PRO A 268 -33.70 35.46 -15.54
CA PRO A 268 -34.35 36.57 -14.86
C PRO A 268 -33.72 36.80 -13.48
N SER A 269 -33.15 37.99 -13.32
CA SER A 269 -32.75 38.53 -12.02
C SER A 269 -33.99 38.76 -11.15
N ARG A 270 -34.23 37.90 -10.15
CA ARG A 270 -35.04 38.26 -8.97
C ARG A 270 -34.97 37.22 -7.85
N LEU A 271 -34.88 37.77 -6.64
CA LEU A 271 -34.91 37.17 -5.28
C LEU A 271 -33.58 36.55 -4.82
N VAL A 272 -32.71 37.25 -4.10
CA VAL A 272 -32.85 37.94 -2.80
C VAL A 272 -32.99 36.95 -1.63
N ASP A 273 -31.88 36.88 -0.88
CA ASP A 273 -31.68 36.59 0.53
C ASP A 273 -31.63 35.14 1.08
N ILE A 274 -30.76 35.02 2.09
CA ILE A 274 -30.63 33.98 3.14
C ILE A 274 -29.75 32.78 2.66
N ILE A 275 -28.50 32.57 3.08
CA ILE A 275 -27.93 32.52 4.44
C ILE A 275 -26.42 32.88 4.38
N ASP A 276 -26.02 33.99 5.01
CA ASP A 276 -24.69 34.11 5.64
C ASP A 276 -24.75 33.31 6.94
N MET A 277 -23.96 32.24 7.06
CA MET A 277 -23.64 31.64 8.35
C MET A 277 -22.13 31.55 8.51
N ASP A 278 -21.63 32.59 9.18
CA ASP A 278 -20.54 32.60 10.15
C ASP A 278 -19.41 31.59 9.97
N GLU A 279 -18.40 32.11 9.31
CA GLU A 279 -16.99 31.92 9.58
C GLU A 279 -16.67 32.17 11.08
N SER A 280 -16.83 31.15 11.93
CA SER A 280 -16.29 31.14 13.29
C SER A 280 -16.11 29.71 13.77
N ILE A 281 -14.88 29.18 13.70
CA ILE A 281 -14.23 28.32 14.71
C ILE A 281 -12.74 28.33 14.36
N ASP A 282 -12.07 29.36 14.86
CA ASP A 282 -10.61 29.40 15.01
C ASP A 282 -10.36 29.95 16.41
N HIS A 283 -10.24 29.06 17.40
CA HIS A 283 -9.53 29.22 18.69
C HIS A 283 -10.02 28.15 19.67
N CYS A 284 -9.19 27.13 19.92
CA CYS A 284 -8.93 26.51 21.24
C CYS A 284 -8.32 25.12 21.06
N ARG A 285 -6.98 25.02 21.01
CA ARG A 285 -6.23 23.87 21.56
C ARG A 285 -4.73 24.16 21.66
N LEU A 286 -4.39 25.04 22.60
CA LEU A 286 -3.09 25.09 23.26
C LEU A 286 -3.34 25.24 24.76
N ALA A 287 -3.42 24.10 25.46
CA ALA A 287 -3.13 23.90 26.88
C ALA A 287 -3.59 22.49 27.27
N TYR A 288 -2.64 21.56 27.36
CA TYR A 288 -2.47 20.51 28.37
C TYR A 288 -1.46 19.48 27.87
#